data_AF-A0A5Q4SV98-F1
#
_entry.id   AF-A0A5Q4SV98-F1
#
_cell.length_a   1.000
_cell.length_b   1.000
_cell.length_c   1.000
_cell.angle_alpha   90.00
_cell.angle_beta   90.00
_cell.angle_gamma   90.00
#
_symmetry.space_group_name_H-M   'P 1'
#
loop_
_entity.id
_entity.type
_entity.pdbx_description
1 polymer ?
#
loop_
_entity_poly.entity_id
_entity_poly.type
_entity_poly.pdbx_seq_one_letter_code
_entity_poly.pdbx_strand_id
1 'polypeptide(L)'
;MAIPSPDGDYSLTTMYSVPDDAWYLELDLVAVHRTVVTAIVPDEDPAREPTVCFDVHGDHLDIPYSVIRWFMDHVEAETRTSRGWMRLRPELVEVIRRMRQEHSGVISDEEFPAALEHVRARVPQADLQAVLVASFGRRPDGTTTDDMEAVLPVDGRESDG
;
A
#
# COMPACT_ATOMS: atom_id res chain seq x y z
N MET A 1 3.39 -8.30 4.07
CA MET A 1 4.22 -9.11 3.16
C MET A 1 5.41 -8.25 2.75
N ALA A 2 6.61 -8.81 2.63
CA ALA A 2 7.79 -8.04 2.24
C ALA A 2 7.93 -8.04 0.71
N ILE A 3 8.11 -6.87 0.11
CA ILE A 3 8.32 -6.70 -1.33
C ILE A 3 9.83 -6.50 -1.57
N PRO A 4 10.51 -7.38 -2.31
CA PRO A 4 11.92 -7.19 -2.59
C PRO A 4 12.13 -6.01 -3.54
N SER A 5 13.17 -5.23 -3.27
CA SER A 5 13.68 -4.24 -4.20
C SER A 5 14.19 -4.89 -5.50
N PRO A 6 14.36 -4.12 -6.61
CA PRO A 6 14.79 -4.67 -7.89
C PRO A 6 16.14 -5.42 -7.88
N ASP A 7 17.06 -5.02 -7.00
CA ASP A 7 18.36 -5.70 -6.82
C ASP A 7 18.34 -6.75 -5.69
N GLY A 8 17.29 -6.75 -4.86
CA GLY A 8 17.05 -7.73 -3.80
C GLY A 8 17.82 -7.45 -2.50
N ASP A 9 18.65 -6.40 -2.45
CA ASP A 9 19.44 -6.05 -1.27
C ASP A 9 18.58 -5.37 -0.20
N TYR A 10 17.45 -4.81 -0.61
CA TYR A 10 16.45 -4.17 0.25
C TYR A 10 15.09 -4.86 0.12
N SER A 11 14.27 -4.72 1.16
CA SER A 11 12.87 -5.11 1.15
C SER A 11 11.99 -3.99 1.71
N LEU A 12 10.77 -3.87 1.20
CA LEU A 12 9.73 -3.00 1.71
C LEU A 12 8.76 -3.82 2.54
N THR A 13 8.50 -3.38 3.77
CA THR A 13 7.45 -3.90 4.64
C THR A 13 6.42 -2.80 4.88
N THR A 14 5.13 -3.15 4.79
CA THR A 14 4.03 -2.21 5.05
C THR A 14 3.20 -2.69 6.24
N MET A 15 2.89 -1.78 7.16
CA MET A 15 2.10 -2.04 8.36
C MET A 15 1.12 -0.89 8.64
N TYR A 16 -0.11 -1.22 9.03
CA TYR A 16 -1.06 -0.22 9.52
C TYR A 16 -0.91 -0.01 11.02
N SER A 17 -0.76 1.25 11.45
CA SER A 17 -0.80 1.65 12.85
C SER A 17 -2.18 2.24 13.16
N VAL A 18 -3.04 1.45 13.81
CA VAL A 18 -4.32 1.91 14.36
C VAL A 18 -4.18 3.12 15.30
N PRO A 19 -3.22 3.18 16.25
CA PRO A 19 -3.12 4.33 17.14
C PRO A 19 -2.71 5.63 16.44
N ASP A 20 -1.92 5.53 15.35
CA ASP A 20 -1.46 6.71 14.61
C ASP A 20 -2.35 7.09 13.42
N ASP A 21 -3.29 6.20 13.10
CA ASP A 21 -4.12 6.26 11.91
C ASP A 21 -3.29 6.48 10.63
N ALA A 22 -2.29 5.62 10.45
CA ALA A 22 -1.28 5.77 9.41
C ALA A 22 -0.69 4.44 8.95
N TRP A 23 -0.28 4.42 7.68
CA TRP A 23 0.56 3.38 7.11
C TRP A 23 2.03 3.67 7.36
N TYR A 24 2.75 2.67 7.86
CA TYR A 24 4.19 2.64 8.00
C TYR A 24 4.76 1.81 6.85
N LEU A 25 5.59 2.45 6.04
CA LEU A 25 6.35 1.82 4.97
C LEU A 25 7.82 1.80 5.40
N GLU A 26 8.35 0.61 5.63
CA GLU A 26 9.69 0.38 6.16
C GLU A 26 10.58 -0.20 5.06
N LEU A 27 11.67 0.51 4.76
CA LEU A 27 12.74 0.01 3.90
C LEU A 27 13.78 -0.69 4.77
N ASP A 28 13.90 -1.99 4.58
CA ASP A 28 14.80 -2.85 5.34
C ASP A 28 16.02 -3.24 4.49
N LEU A 29 17.21 -3.14 5.07
CA LEU A 29 18.42 -3.73 4.51
C LEU A 29 18.45 -5.23 4.83
N VAL A 30 18.31 -6.07 3.82
CA VAL A 30 18.09 -7.52 3.97
C VAL A 30 19.26 -8.19 4.68
N ALA A 31 20.50 -7.82 4.33
CA ALA A 31 21.72 -8.44 4.85
C ALA A 31 21.86 -8.39 6.38
N VAL A 32 21.25 -7.38 7.02
CA VAL A 32 21.37 -7.14 8.47
C VAL A 32 20.02 -7.05 9.18
N HIS A 33 18.91 -7.30 8.45
CA HIS A 33 17.54 -7.20 8.98
C HIS A 33 17.28 -5.92 9.77
N ARG A 34 17.67 -4.77 9.20
CA ARG A 34 17.55 -3.46 9.83
C ARG A 34 16.72 -2.53 8.95
N THR A 35 15.74 -1.86 9.53
CA THR A 35 15.03 -0.75 8.90
C THR A 35 15.93 0.47 8.81
N VAL A 36 16.11 0.99 7.61
CA VAL A 36 17.02 2.11 7.31
C VAL A 36 16.26 3.37 6.89
N VAL A 37 15.03 3.22 6.39
CA VAL A 37 14.11 4.33 6.10
C VAL A 37 12.71 3.93 6.53
N THR A 38 11.98 4.85 7.14
CA THR A 38 10.56 4.69 7.47
C THR A 38 9.78 5.86 6.89
N ALA A 39 8.75 5.57 6.11
CA ALA A 39 7.76 6.55 5.70
C ALA A 39 6.45 6.34 6.45
N ILE A 40 5.81 7.43 6.87
CA ILE A 40 4.53 7.42 7.57
C ILE A 40 3.52 8.18 6.73
N VAL A 41 2.48 7.49 6.28
CA VAL A 41 1.40 8.01 5.42
C VAL A 41 0.09 8.06 6.24
N PRO A 42 -0.39 9.26 6.61
CA PRO A 42 -1.68 9.42 7.30
C PRO A 42 -2.85 8.90 6.45
N ASP A 43 -3.79 8.18 7.05
CA ASP A 43 -4.87 7.52 6.31
C ASP A 43 -6.18 8.32 6.27
N GLU A 44 -6.81 8.59 7.42
CA GLU A 44 -8.12 9.27 7.48
C GLU A 44 -8.00 10.82 7.45
N ASP A 45 -6.81 11.38 7.25
CA ASP A 45 -6.57 12.82 7.15
C ASP A 45 -5.78 13.20 5.88
N PRO A 46 -6.48 13.58 4.79
CA PRO A 46 -5.84 13.90 3.51
C PRO A 46 -5.06 15.23 3.51
N ALA A 47 -5.16 16.03 4.58
CA ALA A 47 -4.44 17.29 4.74
C ALA A 47 -3.10 17.12 5.47
N ARG A 48 -2.89 16.01 6.19
CA ARG A 48 -1.59 15.70 6.79
C ARG A 48 -0.62 15.23 5.71
N GLU A 49 0.58 15.79 5.71
CA GLU A 49 1.63 15.40 4.78
C GLU A 49 2.29 14.09 5.22
N PRO A 50 2.59 13.17 4.28
CA PRO A 50 3.47 12.05 4.54
C PRO A 50 4.84 12.52 5.02
N THR A 51 5.45 11.75 5.92
CA THR A 51 6.78 12.05 6.45
C THR A 51 7.72 10.88 6.19
N VAL A 52 9.01 11.17 6.02
CA VAL A 52 10.06 10.17 5.79
C VAL A 52 11.19 10.41 6.78
N CYS A 53 11.56 9.38 7.51
CA CYS A 53 12.68 9.36 8.43
C CYS A 53 13.74 8.38 7.94
N PHE A 54 14.99 8.81 7.93
CA PHE A 54 16.14 7.94 7.72
C PHE A 54 16.68 7.54 9.10
N ASP A 55 17.14 6.31 9.25
CA ASP A 55 17.73 5.89 10.51
C ASP A 55 19.04 6.66 10.75
N VAL A 56 18.98 7.64 11.65
CA VAL A 56 20.08 8.51 12.06
C VAL A 56 20.91 7.93 13.21
N HIS A 57 20.54 6.76 13.74
CA HIS A 57 21.18 6.18 14.93
C HIS A 57 22.16 5.04 14.63
N GLY A 58 22.15 4.48 13.41
CA GLY A 58 23.21 3.55 12.99
C GLY A 58 24.28 4.20 12.12
N ASP A 59 25.16 3.35 11.58
CA ASP A 59 26.24 3.80 10.71
C ASP A 59 25.71 4.50 9.46
N HIS A 60 26.49 5.46 8.97
CA HIS A 60 26.22 6.12 7.70
C HIS A 60 26.05 5.07 6.60
N LEU A 61 24.89 5.08 5.95
CA LEU A 61 24.53 4.13 4.91
C LEU A 61 24.23 4.88 3.61
N ASP A 62 24.99 4.56 2.57
CA ASP A 62 24.71 4.98 1.21
C ASP A 62 23.64 4.07 0.61
N ILE A 63 22.41 4.59 0.49
CA ILE A 63 21.32 3.88 -0.17
C ILE A 63 21.32 4.25 -1.66
N PRO A 64 21.33 3.27 -2.59
CA PRO A 64 21.27 3.56 -4.01
C PRO A 64 20.04 4.40 -4.38
N TYR A 65 20.24 5.40 -5.24
CA TYR A 65 19.15 6.29 -5.69
C TYR A 65 17.99 5.53 -6.33
N SER A 66 18.28 4.47 -7.08
CA SER A 66 17.25 3.60 -7.68
C SER A 66 16.34 2.96 -6.64
N VAL A 67 16.89 2.53 -5.50
CA VAL A 67 16.16 1.94 -4.39
C VAL A 67 15.31 3.00 -3.69
N ILE A 68 15.88 4.17 -3.40
CA ILE A 68 15.10 5.29 -2.83
C ILE A 68 13.95 5.68 -3.75
N ARG A 69 14.18 5.78 -5.06
CA ARG A 69 13.13 6.11 -6.02
C ARG A 69 12.02 5.05 -6.01
N TRP A 70 12.39 3.77 -6.06
CA TRP A 70 11.44 2.66 -5.97
C TRP A 70 10.62 2.69 -4.67
N PHE A 71 11.27 2.95 -3.53
CA PHE A 71 10.59 3.11 -2.25
C PHE A 71 9.62 4.30 -2.27
N MET A 72 10.04 5.45 -2.80
CA MET A 72 9.19 6.63 -2.91
C MET A 72 8.00 6.43 -3.86
N ASP A 73 8.15 5.61 -4.91
CA ASP A 73 7.03 5.22 -5.78
C ASP A 73 5.93 4.49 -4.98
N HIS A 74 6.30 3.64 -4.01
CA HIS A 74 5.35 2.96 -3.12
C HIS A 74 4.71 3.91 -2.10
N VAL A 75 5.49 4.84 -1.54
CA VAL A 75 4.97 5.89 -0.64
C VAL A 75 3.93 6.75 -1.37
N GLU A 76 4.22 7.12 -2.62
CA GLU A 76 3.30 7.88 -3.47
C GLU A 76 2.04 7.07 -3.82
N ALA A 77 2.17 5.77 -4.10
CA ALA A 77 1.03 4.88 -4.33
C ALA A 77 0.12 4.79 -3.10
N GLU A 78 0.69 4.59 -1.90
CA GLU A 78 -0.09 4.55 -0.65
C GLU A 78 -0.75 5.90 -0.37
N THR A 79 -0.02 7.00 -0.54
CA THR A 79 -0.55 8.36 -0.38
C THR A 79 -1.75 8.61 -1.30
N ARG A 80 -1.67 8.14 -2.54
CA ARG A 80 -2.77 8.25 -3.51
C ARG A 80 -3.98 7.43 -3.07
N THR A 81 -3.77 6.22 -2.55
CA THR A 81 -4.84 5.38 -2.00
C THR A 81 -5.52 6.06 -0.83
N SER A 82 -4.77 6.48 0.21
CA SER A 82 -5.29 7.17 1.40
C SER A 82 -6.07 8.43 1.03
N ARG A 83 -5.52 9.29 0.18
CA ARG A 83 -6.21 10.51 -0.27
C ARG A 83 -7.39 10.22 -1.20
N GLY A 84 -7.32 9.12 -1.95
CA GLY A 84 -8.32 8.75 -2.95
C GLY A 84 -9.65 8.33 -2.32
N TRP A 85 -9.59 7.48 -1.30
CA TRP A 85 -10.81 6.97 -0.67
C TRP A 85 -11.53 8.04 0.16
N MET A 86 -10.79 8.98 0.77
CA MET A 86 -11.35 10.14 1.47
C MET A 86 -12.11 11.12 0.58
N ARG A 87 -11.96 11.02 -0.75
CA ARG A 87 -12.72 11.82 -1.73
C ARG A 87 -14.01 11.15 -2.20
N LEU A 88 -14.28 9.92 -1.77
CA LEU A 88 -15.51 9.21 -2.10
C LEU A 88 -16.71 9.80 -1.37
N ARG A 89 -17.91 9.31 -1.71
CA ARG A 89 -19.14 9.72 -1.04
C ARG A 89 -19.07 9.35 0.46
N PRO A 90 -19.59 10.19 1.38
CA PRO A 90 -19.46 9.97 2.82
C PRO A 90 -19.94 8.59 3.29
N GLU A 91 -20.99 8.05 2.67
CA GLU A 91 -21.50 6.71 2.98
C GLU A 91 -20.51 5.59 2.63
N LEU A 92 -19.68 5.78 1.59
CA LEU A 92 -18.64 4.83 1.19
C LEU A 92 -17.40 4.97 2.06
N VAL A 93 -17.03 6.21 2.40
CA VAL A 93 -15.95 6.53 3.34
C VAL A 93 -16.19 5.81 4.66
N GLU A 94 -17.42 5.85 5.21
CA GLU A 94 -17.75 5.19 6.46
C GLU A 94 -17.64 3.66 6.39
N VAL A 95 -17.99 3.06 5.25
CA VAL A 95 -17.81 1.61 5.04
C VAL A 95 -16.33 1.26 5.02
N ILE A 96 -15.51 1.99 4.25
CA ILE A 96 -14.06 1.78 4.13
C ILE A 96 -13.39 1.93 5.50
N ARG A 97 -13.74 3.00 6.22
CA ARG A 97 -13.27 3.28 7.57
C ARG A 97 -13.53 2.12 8.52
N ARG A 98 -14.76 1.59 8.54
CA ARG A 98 -15.10 0.42 9.36
C ARG A 98 -14.27 -0.80 8.97
N MET A 99 -14.15 -1.09 7.68
CA MET A 99 -13.39 -2.26 7.19
C MET A 99 -11.91 -2.15 7.54
N ARG A 100 -11.31 -0.96 7.41
CA ARG A 100 -9.93 -0.72 7.81
C ARG A 100 -9.73 -0.86 9.31
N GLN A 101 -10.67 -0.39 10.14
CA GLN A 101 -10.60 -0.58 11.59
C GLN A 101 -10.77 -2.04 12.02
N GLU A 102 -11.68 -2.79 11.39
CA GLU A 102 -11.95 -4.19 11.72
C GLU A 102 -10.80 -5.12 11.34
N HIS A 103 -10.15 -4.85 10.20
CA HIS A 103 -9.10 -5.70 9.65
C HIS A 103 -7.70 -5.07 9.69
N SER A 104 -7.53 -3.91 10.35
CA SER A 104 -6.28 -3.12 10.30
C SER A 104 -5.78 -2.88 8.86
N GLY A 105 -6.71 -2.65 7.93
CA GLY A 105 -6.42 -2.43 6.50
C GLY A 105 -5.87 -3.64 5.73
N VAL A 106 -5.69 -4.80 6.37
CA VAL A 106 -5.11 -6.01 5.76
C VAL A 106 -6.05 -7.18 5.96
N ILE A 107 -6.35 -7.93 4.89
CA ILE A 107 -7.23 -9.09 4.96
C ILE A 107 -6.59 -10.33 4.36
N SER A 108 -6.77 -11.47 5.02
CA SER A 108 -6.32 -12.77 4.53
C SER A 108 -7.22 -13.32 3.42
N ASP A 109 -6.70 -14.24 2.61
CA ASP A 109 -7.49 -14.92 1.57
C ASP A 109 -8.67 -15.72 2.14
N GLU A 110 -8.52 -16.22 3.37
CA GLU A 110 -9.55 -16.99 4.07
C GLU A 110 -10.70 -16.11 4.56
N GLU A 111 -10.38 -14.90 5.04
CA GLU A 111 -11.37 -13.94 5.56
C GLU A 111 -12.01 -13.08 4.46
N PHE A 112 -11.32 -12.90 3.33
CA PHE A 112 -11.77 -12.05 2.24
C PHE A 112 -13.18 -12.36 1.71
N PRO A 113 -13.59 -13.63 1.50
CA PRO A 113 -14.94 -13.94 1.03
C PRO A 113 -16.04 -13.44 1.98
N ALA A 114 -15.82 -13.51 3.29
CA ALA A 114 -16.78 -13.03 4.28
C ALA A 114 -16.88 -11.50 4.28
N ALA A 115 -15.75 -10.81 4.20
CA ALA A 115 -15.72 -9.35 4.07
C ALA A 115 -16.36 -8.87 2.76
N LEU A 116 -16.12 -9.58 1.65
CA LEU A 116 -16.73 -9.28 0.35
C LEU A 116 -18.26 -9.31 0.42
N GLU A 117 -18.84 -10.35 1.03
CA GLU A 117 -20.28 -10.45 1.25
C GLU A 117 -20.80 -9.34 2.17
N HIS A 118 -20.04 -8.99 3.21
CA HIS A 118 -20.39 -7.90 4.12
C HIS A 118 -20.47 -6.54 3.40
N VAL A 119 -19.52 -6.26 2.49
CA VAL A 119 -19.49 -5.03 1.68
C VAL A 119 -20.62 -5.03 0.65
N ARG A 120 -20.83 -6.15 -0.06
CA ARG A 120 -21.93 -6.31 -1.03
C ARG A 120 -23.31 -6.02 -0.46
N ALA A 121 -23.54 -6.36 0.81
CA ALA A 121 -24.81 -6.09 1.48
C ALA A 121 -25.06 -4.59 1.76
N ARG A 122 -24.03 -3.73 1.67
CA ARG A 122 -24.07 -2.33 2.10
C ARG A 122 -23.74 -1.33 1.00
N VAL A 123 -23.08 -1.79 -0.06
CA VAL A 123 -22.54 -0.95 -1.12
C VAL A 123 -23.13 -1.37 -2.46
N PRO A 124 -23.60 -0.43 -3.31
CA PRO A 124 -24.06 -0.76 -4.65
C PRO A 124 -22.98 -1.45 -5.48
N GLN A 125 -23.37 -2.33 -6.39
CA GLN A 125 -22.42 -3.07 -7.24
C GLN A 125 -21.46 -2.16 -8.02
N ALA A 126 -21.90 -0.96 -8.39
CA ALA A 126 -21.09 0.03 -9.09
C ALA A 126 -19.92 0.59 -8.25
N ASP A 127 -20.05 0.60 -6.92
CA ASP A 127 -19.06 1.16 -6.00
C ASP A 127 -18.21 0.07 -5.32
N LEU A 128 -18.60 -1.20 -5.45
CA LEU A 128 -18.01 -2.34 -4.75
C LEU A 128 -16.49 -2.44 -4.97
N GLN A 129 -16.03 -2.32 -6.21
CA GLN A 129 -14.61 -2.39 -6.52
C GLN A 129 -13.82 -1.27 -5.85
N ALA A 130 -14.33 -0.02 -5.90
CA ALA A 130 -13.66 1.12 -5.30
C ALA A 130 -13.52 0.95 -3.78
N VAL A 131 -14.58 0.45 -3.13
CA VAL A 131 -14.57 0.18 -1.68
C VAL A 131 -13.59 -0.94 -1.32
N LEU A 132 -13.52 -2.03 -2.07
CA LEU A 132 -12.61 -3.15 -1.78
C LEU A 132 -11.14 -2.79 -2.02
N VAL A 133 -10.85 -2.09 -3.11
CA VAL A 133 -9.49 -1.59 -3.41
C VAL A 133 -9.06 -0.62 -2.31
N ALA A 134 -9.93 0.31 -1.93
CA ALA A 134 -9.64 1.23 -0.85
C ALA A 134 -9.53 0.56 0.52
N SER A 135 -10.29 -0.49 0.81
CA SER A 135 -10.26 -1.13 2.14
C SER A 135 -9.08 -2.09 2.31
N PHE A 136 -8.71 -2.81 1.24
CA PHE A 136 -7.84 -3.98 1.33
C PHE A 136 -6.79 -4.09 0.21
N GLY A 137 -6.77 -3.16 -0.76
CA GLY A 137 -5.93 -3.28 -1.97
C GLY A 137 -6.37 -4.42 -2.91
N ARG A 138 -7.59 -4.95 -2.74
CA ARG A 138 -8.10 -6.13 -3.46
C ARG A 138 -9.26 -5.81 -4.40
N ARG A 139 -9.34 -6.58 -5.48
CA ARG A 139 -10.48 -6.58 -6.40
C ARG A 139 -11.57 -7.56 -5.95
N PRO A 140 -12.81 -7.43 -6.46
CA PRO A 140 -13.90 -8.36 -6.14
C PRO A 140 -13.63 -9.83 -6.49
N ASP A 141 -12.68 -10.10 -7.39
CA ASP A 141 -12.24 -11.45 -7.77
C ASP A 141 -11.18 -12.04 -6.82
N GLY A 142 -10.74 -11.27 -5.82
CA GLY A 142 -9.73 -11.66 -4.84
C GLY A 142 -8.29 -11.30 -5.23
N THR A 143 -8.05 -10.84 -6.46
CA THR A 143 -6.71 -10.42 -6.89
C THR A 143 -6.26 -9.13 -6.20
N THR A 144 -4.95 -9.00 -5.92
CA THR A 144 -4.42 -7.73 -5.43
C THR A 144 -4.25 -6.74 -6.58
N THR A 145 -4.28 -5.45 -6.26
CA THR A 145 -4.01 -4.41 -7.26
C THR A 145 -2.55 -4.40 -7.71
N ASP A 146 -1.64 -4.90 -6.88
CA ASP A 146 -0.19 -5.00 -7.11
C ASP A 146 0.18 -6.14 -8.09
N ASP A 147 -0.59 -7.24 -8.10
CA ASP A 147 -0.40 -8.39 -9.02
C ASP A 147 -0.47 -8.03 -10.52
N MET A 148 -0.99 -6.84 -10.87
CA MET A 148 -1.09 -6.39 -12.26
C MET A 148 -0.01 -5.41 -12.70
N GLU A 149 0.66 -4.69 -11.79
CA GLU A 149 1.76 -3.80 -12.19
C GLU A 149 3.01 -4.60 -12.60
N ALA A 150 3.13 -5.85 -12.12
CA ALA A 150 4.15 -6.83 -12.52
C ALA A 150 3.86 -7.58 -13.84
N VAL A 151 2.63 -7.50 -14.38
CA VAL A 151 2.16 -8.35 -15.51
C VAL A 151 1.96 -7.58 -16.82
N LEU A 152 2.13 -6.26 -16.85
CA LEU A 152 2.16 -5.55 -18.14
C LEU A 152 3.45 -5.92 -18.89
N PRO A 153 3.38 -6.61 -20.04
CA PRO A 153 4.56 -6.80 -20.88
C PRO A 153 4.95 -5.41 -21.40
N VAL A 154 6.24 -5.09 -21.33
CA VAL A 154 6.84 -4.07 -22.19
C VAL A 154 6.78 -4.60 -23.60
N ASP A 155 5.62 -4.45 -24.24
CA ASP A 155 5.46 -4.78 -25.65
C ASP A 155 5.94 -3.58 -26.48
N GLY A 156 6.95 -3.85 -27.30
CA GLY A 156 7.24 -3.09 -28.52
C GLY A 156 8.26 -1.95 -28.42
N ARG A 157 9.56 -2.31 -28.47
CA ARG A 157 10.49 -1.66 -29.41
C ARG A 157 11.43 -2.70 -30.03
N GLU A 158 10.90 -3.26 -31.11
CA GLU A 158 11.53 -3.68 -32.37
C GLU A 158 13.07 -3.73 -32.40
N SER A 159 13.56 -4.92 -32.70
CA SER A 159 14.82 -5.13 -33.42
C SER A 159 14.63 -4.71 -34.87
N ASP A 160 15.46 -3.80 -35.40
CA ASP A 160 16.04 -3.91 -36.74
C ASP A 160 17.15 -2.85 -36.93
N GLY A 161 18.28 -3.25 -37.53
CA GLY A 161 19.37 -2.37 -37.99
C GLY A 161 20.75 -2.64 -37.40
#